data_AF-A0A8F5BPA6-F1
#
_entry.id   AF-A0A8F5BPA6-F1
#
_cell.length_a   1.000
_cell.length_b   1.000
_cell.length_c   1.000
_cell.angle_alpha   90.00
_cell.angle_beta   90.00
_cell.angle_gamma   90.00
#
_symmetry.space_group_name_H-M   'P 1'
#
loop_
_entity.id
_entity.type
_entity.pdbx_description
1 polymer ?
#
loop_
_entity_poly.entity_id
_entity_poly.type
_entity_poly.pdbx_seq_one_letter_code
_entity_poly.pdbx_strand_id
1 'polypeptide(L)'
;MIYITDAKGDGRPCLKVYEGKVMKWYYCESEDYLFSSFINLLKYDKNFRIYNVYGKKVYIPNDPEVFKVKEELEEFEGIIYNLSQLLPLIKISREINGNRKKVKVKLKNKMNAEEVLKLGVRIIKPVELPRLF
;
A
#
# COMPACT_ATOMS: atom_id res chain seq x y z
N MET A 1 -7.32 5.13 0.83
CA MET A 1 -6.81 4.98 -0.56
C MET A 1 -5.32 4.75 -0.57
N ILE A 2 -4.79 3.99 -1.53
CA ILE A 2 -3.34 3.74 -1.64
C ILE A 2 -2.86 3.95 -3.08
N TYR A 3 -1.78 4.71 -3.22
CA TYR A 3 -1.06 4.83 -4.47
C TYR A 3 0.41 4.45 -4.30
N ILE A 4 1.02 4.09 -5.43
CA ILE A 4 2.40 3.65 -5.52
C ILE A 4 3.11 4.50 -6.58
N THR A 5 4.34 4.93 -6.30
CA THR A 5 5.08 5.82 -7.20
C THR A 5 6.59 5.57 -7.17
N ASP A 6 7.27 5.90 -8.27
CA ASP A 6 8.73 5.99 -8.37
C ASP A 6 9.27 7.42 -8.16
N ALA A 7 8.42 8.37 -7.73
CA ALA A 7 8.79 9.75 -7.51
C ALA A 7 9.90 9.93 -6.47
N LYS A 8 10.83 10.84 -6.75
CA LYS A 8 11.95 11.17 -5.84
C LYS A 8 11.53 12.01 -4.63
N GLY A 9 10.45 12.78 -4.74
CA GLY A 9 9.94 13.66 -3.68
C GLY A 9 9.21 12.96 -2.52
N ASP A 10 8.64 13.78 -1.63
CA ASP A 10 7.75 13.33 -0.56
C ASP A 10 6.27 13.61 -0.89
N GLY A 11 5.40 12.66 -0.60
CA GLY A 11 3.97 12.65 -0.91
C GLY A 11 3.08 13.12 0.23
N ARG A 12 3.54 14.06 1.08
CA ARG A 12 2.68 14.64 2.12
C ARG A 12 1.50 15.37 1.46
N PRO A 13 0.29 15.33 2.05
CA PRO A 13 -0.04 14.85 3.39
C PRO A 13 -0.29 13.33 3.51
N CYS A 14 -0.22 12.56 2.42
CA CYS A 14 -0.37 11.11 2.49
C CYS A 14 0.79 10.49 3.29
N LEU A 15 0.46 9.46 4.08
CA LEU A 15 1.42 8.75 4.91
C LEU A 15 2.22 7.77 4.04
N LYS A 16 3.55 7.87 4.05
CA LYS A 16 4.42 6.86 3.43
C LYS A 16 4.37 5.57 4.23
N VAL A 17 3.77 4.52 3.68
CA VAL A 17 3.59 3.21 4.35
C VAL A 17 4.70 2.22 3.99
N TYR A 18 5.36 2.44 2.84
CA TYR A 18 6.48 1.62 2.39
C TYR A 18 7.47 2.44 1.56
N GLU A 19 8.76 2.19 1.77
CA GLU A 19 9.86 2.75 1.00
C GLU A 19 10.80 1.63 0.55
N GLY A 20 10.72 1.30 -0.73
CA GLY A 20 11.69 0.45 -1.42
C GLY A 20 12.79 1.29 -2.07
N LYS A 21 13.72 0.61 -2.74
CA LYS A 21 14.81 1.26 -3.47
C LYS A 21 14.31 2.10 -4.67
N VAL A 22 13.25 1.63 -5.32
CA VAL A 22 12.71 2.23 -6.55
C VAL A 22 11.30 2.78 -6.36
N MET A 23 10.48 2.11 -5.53
CA MET A 23 9.07 2.45 -5.36
C MET A 23 8.76 2.86 -3.92
N LYS A 24 7.87 3.85 -3.77
CA LYS A 24 7.29 4.29 -2.50
C LYS A 24 5.78 4.12 -2.55
N TRP A 25 5.19 3.71 -1.44
CA TRP A 25 3.74 3.53 -1.31
C TRP A 25 3.22 4.49 -0.27
N TYR A 26 2.07 5.08 -0.56
CA TYR A 26 1.46 6.11 0.26
C TYR A 26 -0.01 5.79 0.51
N TYR A 27 -0.43 5.97 1.75
CA TYR A 27 -1.82 5.91 2.17
C TYR A 27 -2.39 7.33 2.31
N CYS A 28 -3.54 7.56 1.70
CA CYS A 28 -4.27 8.82 1.77
C CYS A 28 -5.63 8.59 2.43
N GLU A 29 -5.94 9.44 3.41
CA GLU A 29 -7.20 9.42 4.18
C GLU A 29 -8.39 9.96 3.38
N SER A 30 -8.13 10.91 2.47
CA SER A 30 -9.16 11.57 1.65
C SER A 30 -8.66 11.83 0.23
N GLU A 31 -9.59 12.17 -0.65
CA GLU A 31 -9.30 12.53 -2.04
C GLU A 31 -8.48 13.82 -2.09
N ASP A 32 -8.78 14.78 -1.21
CA ASP A 32 -8.02 16.02 -1.07
C ASP A 32 -6.55 15.76 -0.70
N TYR A 33 -6.29 14.77 0.15
CA TYR A 33 -4.92 14.38 0.52
C TYR A 33 -4.19 13.74 -0.65
N LEU A 34 -4.89 12.91 -1.43
CA LEU A 34 -4.36 12.29 -2.65
C LEU A 34 -3.94 13.36 -3.66
N PHE A 35 -4.84 14.31 -3.96
CA PHE A 35 -4.54 15.41 -4.88
C PHE A 35 -3.39 16.28 -4.38
N SER A 36 -3.42 16.67 -3.09
CA SER A 36 -2.36 17.46 -2.48
C SER A 36 -1.00 16.77 -2.54
N SER A 37 -0.98 15.45 -2.30
CA SER A 37 0.23 14.64 -2.42
C SER A 37 0.77 14.66 -3.85
N PHE A 38 -0.09 14.46 -4.85
CA PHE A 38 0.33 14.47 -6.26
C PHE A 38 0.93 15.81 -6.68
N ILE A 39 0.33 16.93 -6.26
CA ILE A 39 0.90 18.27 -6.50
C ILE A 39 2.28 18.41 -5.84
N ASN A 40 2.45 17.88 -4.63
CA ASN A 40 3.74 17.94 -3.94
C ASN A 40 4.81 17.07 -4.64
N LEU A 41 4.45 15.88 -5.12
CA LEU A 41 5.36 15.06 -5.92
C LEU A 41 5.80 15.78 -7.21
N LEU A 42 4.86 16.44 -7.90
CA LEU A 42 5.13 17.21 -9.13
C LEU A 42 6.10 18.38 -8.94
N LYS A 43 6.23 18.93 -7.72
CA LYS A 43 7.22 19.98 -7.41
C LYS A 43 8.65 19.45 -7.47
N TYR A 44 8.86 18.16 -7.19
CA TYR A 44 10.19 17.55 -7.15
C TYR A 44 10.56 16.80 -8.43
N ASP A 45 9.58 16.17 -9.07
CA ASP A 45 9.77 15.37 -10.27
C ASP A 45 8.56 15.53 -11.19
N LYS A 46 8.77 15.79 -12.49
CA LYS A 46 7.70 15.89 -13.49
C LYS A 46 7.47 14.57 -14.24
N ASN A 47 8.40 13.63 -14.16
CA ASN A 47 8.45 12.42 -14.99
C ASN A 47 8.33 11.14 -14.16
N PHE A 48 7.55 11.18 -13.07
CA PHE A 48 7.25 10.00 -12.27
C PHE A 48 5.98 9.31 -12.74
N ARG A 49 5.81 8.07 -12.28
CA ARG A 49 4.68 7.20 -12.55
C ARG A 49 3.89 7.00 -11.27
N ILE A 50 2.58 6.91 -11.44
CA ILE A 50 1.64 6.59 -10.37
C ILE A 50 0.93 5.30 -10.75
N TYR A 51 0.79 4.42 -9.78
CA TYR A 51 0.09 3.16 -9.89
C TYR A 51 -0.91 3.05 -8.74
N ASN A 52 -2.04 2.40 -8.98
CA ASN A 52 -2.88 1.92 -7.88
C ASN A 52 -2.33 0.62 -7.30
N VAL A 53 -2.96 0.11 -6.24
CA VAL A 53 -2.56 -1.16 -5.60
C VAL A 53 -2.63 -2.37 -6.53
N TYR A 54 -3.44 -2.29 -7.60
CA TYR A 54 -3.57 -3.34 -8.62
C TYR A 54 -2.54 -3.20 -9.75
N GLY A 55 -1.59 -2.24 -9.65
CA GLY A 55 -0.51 -2.01 -10.62
C GLY A 55 -0.93 -1.38 -11.93
N LYS A 56 -2.18 -0.94 -12.02
CA LYS A 56 -2.60 -0.14 -13.15
C LYS A 56 -1.92 1.22 -13.02
N LYS A 57 -1.19 1.62 -14.07
CA LYS A 57 -0.66 2.98 -14.17
C LYS A 57 -1.83 3.96 -14.27
N VAL A 58 -1.81 5.00 -13.45
CA VAL A 58 -2.84 6.04 -13.37
C VAL A 58 -2.22 7.36 -13.82
N TYR A 59 -2.91 8.06 -14.71
CA TYR A 59 -2.53 9.39 -15.18
C TYR A 59 -3.29 10.43 -14.36
N ILE A 60 -2.66 11.52 -13.93
CA ILE A 60 -3.39 12.66 -13.34
C ILE A 60 -3.99 13.43 -14.51
N PRO A 61 -5.31 13.73 -14.58
CA PRO A 61 -6.29 13.87 -13.49
C PRO A 61 -7.36 12.75 -13.42
N ASN A 62 -6.97 11.48 -13.42
CA ASN A 62 -7.92 10.36 -13.34
C ASN A 62 -8.76 10.35 -12.05
N ASP A 63 -9.92 9.69 -12.14
CA ASP A 63 -10.86 9.36 -11.07
C ASP A 63 -10.15 8.78 -9.82
N PRO A 64 -10.29 9.40 -8.63
CA PRO A 64 -9.63 8.94 -7.39
C PRO A 64 -10.15 7.58 -6.90
N GLU A 65 -11.33 7.13 -7.32
CA GLU A 65 -11.92 5.84 -6.95
C GLU A 65 -11.01 4.65 -7.30
N VAL A 66 -10.15 4.80 -8.33
CA VAL A 66 -9.23 3.74 -8.77
C VAL A 66 -8.13 3.42 -7.74
N PHE A 67 -7.95 4.27 -6.72
CA PHE A 67 -7.02 4.08 -5.62
C PHE A 67 -7.67 3.52 -4.35
N LYS A 68 -9.01 3.35 -4.34
CA LYS A 68 -9.70 2.67 -3.24
C LYS A 68 -9.46 1.17 -3.34
N VAL A 69 -9.11 0.57 -2.21
CA VAL A 69 -8.96 -0.87 -2.08
C VAL A 69 -10.30 -1.45 -1.63
N LYS A 70 -10.87 -2.34 -2.43
CA LYS A 70 -12.26 -2.82 -2.23
C LYS A 70 -12.33 -4.25 -1.69
N GLU A 71 -11.21 -4.96 -1.68
CA GLU A 71 -11.16 -6.35 -1.26
C GLU A 71 -11.26 -6.48 0.25
N GLU A 72 -12.05 -7.44 0.68
CA GLU A 72 -12.10 -7.87 2.06
C GLU A 72 -11.34 -9.19 2.23
N LEU A 73 -10.67 -9.33 3.37
CA LEU A 73 -9.80 -10.45 3.68
C LEU A 73 -10.26 -11.12 4.96
N GLU A 74 -10.30 -12.44 4.93
CA GLU A 74 -10.37 -13.30 6.12
C GLU A 74 -9.01 -13.92 6.42
N GLU A 75 -8.25 -14.21 5.37
CA GLU A 75 -6.86 -14.64 5.41
C GLU A 75 -6.07 -14.05 4.26
N PHE A 76 -4.75 -13.95 4.42
CA PHE A 76 -3.85 -13.52 3.35
C PHE A 76 -2.46 -14.12 3.48
N GLU A 77 -1.77 -14.22 2.35
CA GLU A 77 -0.31 -14.41 2.31
C GLU A 77 0.35 -13.08 1.96
N GLY A 78 1.41 -12.70 2.66
CA GLY A 78 2.09 -11.44 2.41
C GLY A 78 3.58 -11.43 2.75
N ILE A 79 4.24 -10.33 2.38
CA ILE A 79 5.65 -10.06 2.68
C ILE A 79 5.73 -8.89 3.66
N ILE A 80 6.47 -9.10 4.74
CA ILE A 80 6.91 -8.05 5.65
C ILE A 80 8.34 -7.63 5.29
N TYR A 81 8.57 -6.32 5.29
CA TYR A 81 9.86 -5.71 5.00
C TYR A 81 10.59 -5.28 6.28
N ASN A 82 9.86 -5.08 7.39
CA ASN A 82 10.42 -4.71 8.68
C ASN A 82 9.73 -5.48 9.82
N LEU A 83 10.49 -5.88 10.84
CA LEU A 83 9.97 -6.51 12.06
C LEU A 83 8.98 -5.61 12.81
N SER A 84 9.07 -4.29 12.67
CA SER A 84 8.08 -3.35 13.24
C SER A 84 6.66 -3.59 12.73
N GLN A 85 6.50 -4.21 11.55
CA GLN A 85 5.21 -4.56 10.95
C GLN A 85 4.58 -5.79 11.62
N LEU A 86 5.38 -6.60 12.33
CA LEU A 86 4.91 -7.84 12.96
C LEU A 86 3.96 -7.56 14.13
N LEU A 87 4.28 -6.56 14.97
CA LEU A 87 3.48 -6.20 16.13
C LEU A 87 2.03 -5.79 15.79
N PRO A 88 1.79 -4.81 14.88
CA PRO A 88 0.43 -4.47 14.49
C PRO A 88 -0.26 -5.65 13.79
N LEU A 89 0.49 -6.45 13.04
CA LEU A 89 -0.06 -7.64 12.41
C LEU A 89 -0.55 -8.67 13.44
N ILE A 90 0.21 -8.95 14.49
CA ILE A 90 -0.21 -9.85 15.58
C ILE A 90 -1.51 -9.36 16.24
N LYS A 91 -1.69 -8.04 16.41
CA LYS A 91 -2.90 -7.48 17.03
C LYS A 91 -4.17 -7.82 16.25
N ILE A 92 -4.10 -7.77 14.92
CA ILE A 92 -5.25 -8.01 14.02
C ILE A 92 -5.42 -9.49 13.65
N SER A 93 -4.44 -10.34 13.97
CA SER A 93 -4.39 -11.73 13.53
C SER A 93 -4.86 -12.71 14.61
N ARG A 94 -5.60 -13.72 14.20
CA ARG A 94 -5.90 -14.90 15.01
C ARG A 94 -4.75 -15.90 14.97
N GLU A 95 -4.14 -16.05 13.79
CA GLU A 95 -3.03 -16.97 13.55
C GLU A 95 -2.05 -16.32 12.57
N ILE A 96 -0.75 -16.43 12.85
CA ILE A 96 0.31 -16.01 11.94
C ILE A 96 1.32 -17.16 11.85
N ASN A 97 1.46 -17.70 10.64
CA ASN A 97 2.46 -18.72 10.32
C ASN A 97 3.39 -18.18 9.25
N GLY A 98 4.68 -18.47 9.32
CA GLY A 98 5.59 -18.04 8.25
C GLY A 98 7.05 -17.99 8.66
N ASN A 99 7.89 -17.59 7.71
CA ASN A 99 9.30 -17.31 7.95
C ASN A 99 9.53 -15.80 7.98
N ARG A 100 10.71 -15.37 8.45
CA ARG A 100 11.10 -13.97 8.73
C ARG A 100 10.56 -12.88 7.79
N LYS A 101 10.31 -13.17 6.51
CA LYS A 101 9.76 -12.19 5.55
C LYS A 101 8.41 -12.57 4.97
N LYS A 102 8.07 -13.86 4.85
CA LYS A 102 6.80 -14.29 4.25
C LYS A 102 5.88 -14.83 5.34
N VAL A 103 4.70 -14.24 5.44
CA VAL A 103 3.68 -14.58 6.45
C VAL A 103 2.41 -15.07 5.76
N LYS A 104 1.75 -16.04 6.37
CA LYS A 104 0.37 -16.45 6.14
C LYS A 104 -0.41 -16.11 7.40
N VAL A 105 -1.44 -15.31 7.23
CA VAL A 105 -2.17 -14.69 8.33
C VAL A 105 -3.64 -15.04 8.22
N LYS A 106 -4.23 -15.54 9.31
CA LYS A 106 -5.68 -15.55 9.49
C LYS A 106 -6.07 -14.41 10.39
N LEU A 107 -7.02 -13.59 9.95
CA LEU A 107 -7.46 -12.41 10.67
C LEU A 107 -8.45 -12.79 11.76
N LYS A 108 -8.52 -11.98 12.84
CA LYS A 108 -9.52 -12.19 13.90
C LYS A 108 -10.94 -11.98 13.38
N ASN A 109 -11.10 -10.95 12.56
CA ASN A 109 -12.33 -10.55 11.91
C ASN A 109 -12.04 -10.28 10.43
N LYS A 110 -13.06 -10.41 9.58
CA LYS A 110 -12.98 -9.97 8.18
C LYS A 110 -12.66 -8.48 8.14
N MET A 111 -11.72 -8.07 7.29
CA MET A 111 -11.29 -6.67 7.21
C MET A 111 -10.91 -6.25 5.80
N ASN A 112 -10.98 -4.95 5.50
CA ASN A 112 -10.58 -4.42 4.21
C ASN A 112 -9.05 -4.58 4.02
N ALA A 113 -8.62 -5.01 2.83
CA ALA A 113 -7.22 -5.17 2.47
C ALA A 113 -6.40 -3.87 2.64
N GLU A 114 -7.03 -2.70 2.48
CA GLU A 114 -6.40 -1.41 2.76
C GLU A 114 -5.79 -1.35 4.15
N GLU A 115 -6.47 -1.88 5.17
CA GLU A 115 -5.99 -1.86 6.56
C GLU A 115 -4.71 -2.67 6.73
N VAL A 116 -4.56 -3.76 6.00
CA VAL A 116 -3.33 -4.57 5.98
C VAL A 116 -2.22 -3.84 5.22
N LEU A 117 -2.55 -3.24 4.08
CA LEU A 117 -1.60 -2.50 3.25
C LEU A 117 -1.07 -1.23 3.93
N LYS A 118 -1.89 -0.58 4.78
CA LYS A 118 -1.48 0.56 5.63
C LYS A 118 -0.35 0.21 6.59
N LEU A 119 -0.21 -1.07 6.96
CA LEU A 119 0.90 -1.57 7.78
C LEU A 119 2.20 -1.74 6.98
N GLY A 120 2.20 -1.45 5.67
CA GLY A 120 3.30 -1.67 4.75
C GLY A 120 3.54 -3.15 4.43
N VAL A 121 2.57 -4.02 4.71
CA VAL A 121 2.62 -5.44 4.38
C VAL A 121 2.20 -5.61 2.92
N ARG A 122 3.03 -6.27 2.12
CA ARG A 122 2.70 -6.57 0.73
C ARG A 122 1.85 -7.83 0.67
N ILE A 123 0.61 -7.76 0.22
CA ILE A 123 -0.24 -8.94 -0.02
C ILE A 123 0.20 -9.64 -1.32
N ILE A 124 0.34 -10.96 -1.27
CA ILE A 124 0.60 -11.85 -2.41
C ILE A 124 -0.66 -12.64 -2.80
N LYS A 125 -1.49 -13.01 -1.82
CA LYS A 125 -2.78 -13.69 -2.04
C LYS A 125 -3.81 -13.19 -1.01
N PRO A 126 -5.10 -13.05 -1.38
CA PRO A 126 -5.69 -13.32 -2.70
C PRO A 126 -5.44 -12.21 -3.74
N VAL A 127 -5.07 -11.01 -3.27
CA VAL A 127 -4.73 -9.87 -4.15
C VAL A 127 -3.23 -9.87 -4.35
N GLU A 128 -2.72 -10.43 -5.46
CA GLU A 128 -1.30 -10.32 -5.77
C GLU A 128 -1.01 -8.86 -6.13
N LEU A 129 -0.39 -8.13 -5.21
CA LEU A 129 0.15 -6.82 -5.54
C LEU A 129 1.20 -7.00 -6.64
N PRO A 130 1.13 -6.23 -7.72
CA PRO A 130 2.04 -6.34 -8.83
C PRO A 130 3.48 -6.28 -8.35
N ARG A 131 4.31 -7.15 -8.93
CA ARG A 131 5.76 -6.98 -8.86
C ARG A 131 6.08 -5.73 -9.65
N LEU A 132 6.17 -4.61 -8.96
CA LEU A 132 6.87 -3.44 -9.47
C LEU A 132 8.34 -3.85 -9.47
N PHE A 133 8.80 -4.27 -10.65
CA PHE A 133 10.03 -4.98 -10.97
C PHE A 133 11.26 -4.49 -10.21
#